data_AF-A0A1I2TCA9-F1
#
_entry.id   AF-A0A1I2TCA9-F1
#
_cell.length_a   1.000
_cell.length_b   1.000
_cell.length_c   1.000
_cell.angle_alpha   90.00
_cell.angle_beta   90.00
_cell.angle_gamma   90.00
#
_symmetry.space_group_name_H-M   'P 1'
#
loop_
_entity.id
_entity.type
_entity.pdbx_description
1 polymer ?
#
loop_
_entity_poly.entity_id
_entity_poly.type
_entity_poly.pdbx_seq_one_letter_code
_entity_poly.pdbx_strand_id
1 'polypeptide(L)'
;MAKMTSAFANKVLRRLNDEKDFYLSKEQEGQVYVASLDEEPVIPDYDYSEVSTKIAEIDEKIVKIKHAINVTNVSSTVRVGNADMTIDSVLVKMAQLNKRKSILDGMCKR
;
A
#
# COMPACT_ATOMS: atom_id res chain seq x y z
N MET A 1 16.39 -14.63 -13.04
CA MET A 1 15.47 -13.53 -12.68
C MET A 1 14.58 -14.00 -11.55
N ALA A 2 14.56 -13.32 -10.40
CA ALA A 2 13.65 -13.68 -9.32
C ALA A 2 12.21 -13.50 -9.81
N LYS A 3 11.41 -14.58 -9.84
CA LYS A 3 9.98 -14.48 -10.16
C LYS A 3 9.32 -13.60 -9.10
N MET A 4 8.69 -12.51 -9.54
CA MET A 4 7.88 -11.65 -8.69
C MET A 4 6.73 -12.47 -8.12
N THR A 5 6.81 -12.84 -6.83
CA THR A 5 5.70 -13.49 -6.11
C THR A 5 4.76 -12.43 -5.54
N SER A 6 3.52 -12.80 -5.23
CA SER A 6 2.57 -11.90 -4.56
C SER A 6 3.10 -11.34 -3.24
N ALA A 7 3.83 -12.16 -2.48
CA ALA A 7 4.49 -11.74 -1.24
C ALA A 7 5.59 -10.69 -1.48
N PHE A 8 6.40 -10.87 -2.53
CA PHE A 8 7.41 -9.88 -2.90
C PHE A 8 6.78 -8.59 -3.43
N ALA A 9 5.71 -8.68 -4.22
CA ALA A 9 4.94 -7.52 -4.68
C ALA A 9 4.40 -6.67 -3.52
N ASN A 10 3.93 -7.30 -2.42
CA ASN A 10 3.50 -6.58 -1.23
C ASN A 10 4.66 -5.85 -0.52
N LYS A 11 5.88 -6.40 -0.52
CA LYS A 11 7.06 -5.69 0.00
C LYS A 11 7.39 -4.46 -0.85
N VAL A 12 7.29 -4.58 -2.17
CA VAL A 12 7.48 -3.45 -3.09
C VAL A 12 6.41 -2.38 -2.87
N LEU A 13 5.14 -2.76 -2.69
CA LEU A 13 4.07 -1.82 -2.36
C LEU A 13 4.34 -1.08 -1.05
N ARG A 14 4.83 -1.77 -0.01
CA ARG A 14 5.21 -1.10 1.25
C ARG A 14 6.29 -0.05 1.02
N ARG A 15 7.37 -0.42 0.32
CA ARG A 15 8.45 0.52 -0.01
C ARG A 15 7.97 1.74 -0.80
N LEU A 16 7.08 1.53 -1.78
CA LEU A 16 6.51 2.62 -2.57
C LEU A 16 5.62 3.55 -1.74
N ASN A 17 4.86 3.00 -0.78
CA ASN A 17 4.10 3.85 0.15
C ASN A 17 5.03 4.62 1.09
N ASP A 18 6.06 3.98 1.63
CA ASP A 18 7.06 4.67 2.48
C ASP A 18 7.75 5.82 1.71
N GLU A 19 8.06 5.60 0.42
CA GLU A 19 8.63 6.63 -0.47
C GLU A 19 7.62 7.75 -0.75
N LYS A 20 6.35 7.43 -0.98
CA LYS A 20 5.28 8.43 -1.13
C LYS A 20 5.12 9.28 0.13
N ASP A 21 5.10 8.65 1.30
CA ASP A 21 4.95 9.33 2.59
C ASP A 21 6.13 10.30 2.85
N PHE A 22 7.34 9.93 2.42
CA PHE A 22 8.49 10.84 2.45
C PHE A 22 8.26 12.09 1.60
N TYR A 23 7.79 11.95 0.36
CA TYR A 23 7.52 13.11 -0.51
C TYR A 23 6.38 13.98 0.01
N LEU A 24 5.32 13.38 0.56
CA LEU A 24 4.23 14.10 1.22
C LEU A 24 4.71 14.86 2.45
N SER A 25 5.62 14.27 3.23
CA SER A 25 6.22 14.95 4.39
C SER A 25 7.10 16.13 3.94
N LYS A 26 7.89 15.95 2.87
CA LYS A 26 8.69 17.03 2.27
C LYS A 26 7.80 18.19 1.79
N GLU A 27 6.67 17.89 1.18
CA GLU A 27 5.68 18.89 0.77
C GLU A 27 5.05 19.60 1.98
N GLN A 28 4.69 18.85 3.03
CA GLN A 28 4.10 19.42 4.23
C GLN A 28 5.05 20.38 4.97
N GLU A 29 6.35 20.07 4.98
CA GLU A 29 7.40 20.89 5.61
C GLU A 29 7.83 22.07 4.71
N GLY A 30 7.88 21.87 3.39
CA GLY A 30 8.38 22.86 2.42
C GLY A 30 7.36 23.86 1.90
N GLN A 31 6.05 23.63 2.12
CA GLN A 31 4.98 24.49 1.59
C GLN A 31 4.93 25.91 2.18
N VAL A 32 5.51 26.13 3.36
CA VAL A 32 5.50 27.43 4.03
C VAL A 32 6.87 27.74 4.64
N TYR A 33 7.25 29.00 4.63
CA TYR A 33 8.43 29.49 5.33
C TYR A 33 8.11 30.77 6.08
N VAL A 34 8.85 31.02 7.16
CA VAL A 34 8.68 32.21 8.00
C VAL A 34 9.75 33.22 7.63
N ALA A 35 9.33 34.46 7.37
CA ALA A 35 10.21 35.59 7.12
C ALA A 35 9.97 36.66 8.18
N SER A 36 11.00 36.97 8.97
CA SER A 36 10.98 38.11 9.90
C SER A 36 11.53 39.36 9.20
N LEU A 37 11.04 40.55 9.56
CA LEU A 37 11.44 41.81 8.92
C LEU A 37 12.94 42.15 9.13
N ASP A 38 13.54 41.64 10.21
CA ASP A 38 14.91 41.96 10.63
C ASP A 38 15.94 40.86 10.32
N GLU A 39 15.54 39.77 9.64
CA GLU A 39 16.41 38.62 9.33
C GLU A 39 16.22 38.13 7.88
N GLU A 40 17.27 37.57 7.28
CA GLU A 40 17.14 36.95 5.96
C GLU A 40 16.28 35.67 6.05
N PRO A 41 15.20 35.56 5.26
CA PRO A 41 14.33 34.40 5.31
C PRO A 41 15.03 33.15 4.76
N VAL A 42 15.00 32.08 5.54
CA VAL A 42 15.46 30.76 5.09
C VAL A 42 14.37 30.14 4.23
N ILE A 43 14.54 30.22 2.91
CA ILE A 43 13.63 29.61 1.93
C ILE A 43 13.95 28.11 1.83
N PRO A 44 12.99 27.21 2.10
CA PRO A 44 13.17 25.77 1.92
C PRO A 44 13.47 25.41 0.47
N ASP A 45 14.38 24.46 0.26
CA ASP A 45 14.67 23.88 -1.06
C ASP A 45 13.56 22.89 -1.47
N TYR A 46 12.45 23.46 -1.94
CA TYR A 46 11.23 22.75 -2.30
C TYR A 46 10.69 23.22 -3.67
N ASP A 47 10.58 22.29 -4.61
CA ASP A 47 9.86 22.47 -5.87
C ASP A 47 8.61 21.58 -5.90
N TYR A 48 7.45 22.22 -5.94
CA TYR A 48 6.15 21.56 -6.05
C TYR A 48 6.03 20.71 -7.33
N SER A 49 6.53 21.20 -8.46
CA SER A 49 6.45 20.50 -9.75
C SER A 49 7.18 19.17 -9.68
N GLU A 50 8.39 19.16 -9.13
CA GLU A 50 9.18 17.95 -8.97
C GLU A 50 8.53 16.96 -8.00
N VAL A 51 8.10 17.43 -6.82
CA VAL A 51 7.51 16.57 -5.79
C VAL A 51 6.17 15.98 -6.26
N SER A 52 5.32 16.80 -6.88
CA SER A 52 4.04 16.35 -7.45
C SER A 52 4.25 15.31 -8.56
N THR A 53 5.22 15.54 -9.44
CA THR A 53 5.57 14.57 -10.50
C THR A 53 6.06 13.24 -9.89
N LYS A 54 6.90 13.29 -8.84
CA LYS A 54 7.38 12.08 -8.17
C LYS A 54 6.27 11.30 -7.48
N ILE A 55 5.34 11.98 -6.83
CA ILE A 55 4.16 11.35 -6.23
C ILE A 55 3.31 10.67 -7.30
N ALA A 56 3.06 11.33 -8.43
CA ALA A 56 2.30 10.77 -9.55
C ALA A 56 2.97 9.51 -10.15
N GLU A 57 4.29 9.54 -10.34
CA GLU A 57 5.07 8.38 -10.80
C GLU A 57 4.94 7.18 -9.82
N ILE A 58 4.96 7.44 -8.52
CA ILE A 58 4.82 6.40 -7.48
C ILE A 58 3.39 5.82 -7.51
N ASP A 59 2.37 6.68 -7.60
CA ASP A 59 0.98 6.25 -7.67
C ASP A 59 0.69 5.38 -8.89
N GLU A 60 1.25 5.74 -10.06
CA GLU A 60 1.12 4.92 -11.26
C GLU A 60 1.74 3.52 -11.09
N LYS A 61 2.93 3.44 -10.44
CA LYS A 61 3.57 2.16 -10.11
C LYS A 61 2.73 1.33 -9.15
N ILE A 62 2.15 1.95 -8.13
CA ILE A 62 1.26 1.27 -7.16
C ILE A 62 0.03 0.69 -7.87
N VAL A 63 -0.60 1.46 -8.77
CA VAL A 63 -1.76 1.01 -9.55
C VAL A 63 -1.40 -0.22 -10.38
N LYS A 64 -0.29 -0.20 -11.11
CA LYS A 64 0.17 -1.33 -11.93
C LYS A 64 0.36 -2.60 -11.11
N ILE A 65 1.01 -2.49 -9.94
CA ILE A 65 1.29 -3.64 -9.07
C ILE A 65 -0.02 -4.18 -8.46
N LYS A 66 -0.88 -3.31 -7.91
CA LYS A 66 -2.18 -3.73 -7.34
C LYS A 66 -3.06 -4.39 -8.39
N HIS A 67 -3.10 -3.84 -9.60
CA HIS A 67 -3.85 -4.43 -10.71
C HIS A 67 -3.34 -5.84 -11.04
N ALA A 68 -2.02 -6.02 -11.19
CA ALA A 68 -1.43 -7.33 -11.45
C ALA A 68 -1.72 -8.36 -10.34
N ILE A 69 -1.71 -7.94 -9.07
CA ILE A 69 -2.10 -8.79 -7.94
C ILE A 69 -3.57 -9.19 -8.05
N ASN A 70 -4.47 -8.24 -8.31
CA ASN A 70 -5.90 -8.52 -8.42
C ASN A 70 -6.20 -9.48 -9.58
N VAL A 71 -5.58 -9.26 -10.75
CA VAL A 71 -5.69 -10.18 -11.89
C VAL A 71 -5.23 -11.58 -11.52
N THR A 72 -4.10 -11.71 -10.83
CA THR A 72 -3.58 -13.00 -10.35
C THR A 72 -4.55 -13.67 -9.38
N ASN A 73 -5.14 -12.92 -8.45
CA ASN A 73 -6.06 -13.44 -7.44
C ASN A 73 -7.36 -13.98 -8.06
N VAL A 74 -7.86 -13.33 -9.12
CA VAL A 74 -9.08 -13.74 -9.81
C VAL A 74 -8.82 -14.91 -10.77
N SER A 75 -7.65 -14.95 -11.42
CA SER A 75 -7.31 -15.96 -12.43
C SER A 75 -6.77 -17.27 -11.85
N SER A 76 -6.10 -17.22 -10.69
CA SER A 76 -5.47 -18.40 -10.10
C SER A 76 -6.47 -19.16 -9.24
N THR A 77 -6.55 -20.48 -9.45
CA THR A 77 -7.40 -21.39 -8.66
C THR A 77 -6.57 -22.25 -7.73
N VAL A 78 -7.09 -22.51 -6.54
CA VAL A 78 -6.50 -23.37 -5.52
C VAL A 78 -7.59 -24.32 -5.00
N ARG A 79 -7.21 -25.58 -4.79
CA ARG A 79 -8.10 -26.58 -4.22
C ARG A 79 -8.23 -26.38 -2.71
N VAL A 80 -9.43 -26.12 -2.23
CA VAL A 80 -9.75 -25.97 -0.80
C VAL A 80 -10.75 -27.06 -0.41
N GLY A 81 -10.22 -28.15 0.18
CA GLY A 81 -10.99 -29.35 0.47
C GLY A 81 -11.44 -30.06 -0.81
N ASN A 82 -12.75 -30.09 -1.05
CA ASN A 82 -13.36 -30.78 -2.18
C ASN A 82 -13.72 -29.88 -3.36
N ALA A 83 -13.46 -28.57 -3.28
CA ALA A 83 -13.79 -27.61 -4.32
C ALA A 83 -12.57 -26.79 -4.75
N ASP A 84 -12.48 -26.49 -6.04
CA ASP A 84 -11.52 -25.54 -6.57
C ASP A 84 -12.10 -24.13 -6.45
N MET A 85 -11.32 -23.23 -5.88
CA MET A 85 -11.73 -21.86 -5.57
C MET A 85 -10.67 -20.89 -6.09
N THR A 86 -11.07 -19.73 -6.60
CA THR A 86 -10.11 -18.67 -6.95
C THR A 86 -9.44 -18.14 -5.69
N ILE A 87 -8.20 -17.67 -5.77
CA ILE A 87 -7.51 -17.07 -4.61
C ILE A 87 -8.37 -15.94 -4.01
N ASP A 88 -9.02 -15.13 -4.84
CA ASP A 88 -9.95 -14.08 -4.40
C ASP A 88 -11.08 -14.63 -3.50
N SER A 89 -11.79 -15.67 -3.96
CA SER A 89 -12.86 -16.30 -3.18
C SER A 89 -12.35 -16.95 -1.88
N VAL A 90 -11.12 -17.47 -1.91
CA VAL A 90 -10.46 -18.02 -0.71
C VAL A 90 -10.16 -16.93 0.30
N LEU A 91 -9.67 -15.77 -0.12
CA LEU A 91 -9.38 -14.63 0.76
C LEU A 91 -10.65 -14.14 1.47
N VAL A 92 -11.77 -14.04 0.75
CA VAL A 92 -13.08 -13.68 1.34
C VAL A 92 -13.53 -14.71 2.37
N LYS A 93 -13.45 -16.01 2.02
CA LYS A 93 -13.85 -17.10 2.92
C LYS A 93 -12.96 -17.16 4.17
N MET A 94 -11.66 -16.89 4.04
CA MET A 94 -10.73 -16.80 5.15
C MET A 94 -11.14 -15.71 6.14
N ALA A 95 -11.52 -14.51 5.66
CA ALA A 95 -11.99 -13.44 6.51
C ALA A 95 -13.28 -13.80 7.28
N GLN A 96 -14.24 -14.45 6.60
CA GLN A 96 -15.47 -14.94 7.22
C GLN A 96 -15.18 -15.98 8.33
N LEU A 97 -14.30 -16.94 8.04
CA LEU A 97 -13.90 -17.96 9.01
C LEU A 97 -13.14 -17.37 10.20
N ASN A 98 -12.25 -16.41 9.97
CA ASN A 98 -11.54 -15.71 11.05
C ASN A 98 -12.51 -14.98 11.99
N LYS A 99 -13.54 -14.32 11.45
CA LYS A 99 -14.59 -13.68 12.26
C LYS A 99 -15.36 -14.71 13.10
N ARG A 100 -15.76 -15.84 12.50
CA ARG A 100 -16.47 -16.90 13.23
C ARG A 100 -15.59 -17.53 14.32
N LYS A 101 -14.31 -17.77 14.02
CA LYS A 101 -13.32 -18.28 14.97
C LYS A 101 -13.20 -17.34 16.18
N SER A 102 -13.03 -16.04 15.96
CA SER A 102 -12.92 -15.05 17.04
C SER A 102 -14.14 -15.05 17.98
N ILE A 103 -15.35 -15.22 17.44
CA ILE A 103 -16.58 -15.34 18.24
C ILE A 103 -16.55 -16.61 19.09
N LEU A 104 -16.20 -17.75 18.51
CA LEU A 104 -16.15 -19.03 19.22
C LEU A 104 -15.05 -19.04 20.30
N ASP A 105 -13.88 -18.47 20.02
CA ASP A 105 -12.80 -18.30 20.99
C ASP A 105 -13.25 -17.42 22.17
N GLY A 106 -14.04 -16.38 21.90
CA GLY A 106 -14.65 -15.53 22.93
C GLY A 106 -15.77 -16.19 23.73
N MET A 107 -16.36 -17.28 23.22
CA MET A 107 -17.32 -18.11 23.97
C MET A 107 -16.60 -19.13 24.84
N CYS A 108 -15.52 -19.74 24.34
CA CYS A 108 -14.73 -20.75 25.05
C CYS A 108 -14.05 -20.21 26.32
N LYS A 109 -13.70 -18.92 26.32
CA LYS A 109 -13.01 -18.26 27.45
C LYS A 109 -13.94 -17.68 28.51
N ARG A 110 -15.26 -17.76 28.32
CA ARG A 110 -16.25 -17.39 29.35
C ARG A 110 -16.62 -18.63 30.14
#